data_AF-A0A1F5QAW0-F1
#
_entry.id   AF-A0A1F5QAW0-F1
#
_cell.length_a   1.000
_cell.length_b   1.000
_cell.length_c   1.000
_cell.angle_alpha   90.00
_cell.angle_beta   90.00
_cell.angle_gamma   90.00
#
_symmetry.space_group_name_H-M   'P 1'
#
loop_
_entity.id
_entity.type
_entity.pdbx_description
1 polymer ?
#
loop_
_entity_poly.entity_id
_entity_poly.type
_entity_poly.pdbx_seq_one_letter_code
_entity_poly.pdbx_strand_id
1 'polypeptide(L)' 'MVKEFLKSLREGMKQFADMVADSVNLLLLLAVYFVGIGLVSIVAKLSGKHFLDIGRQSRQSYWQKIEKRPERNSFYRMF' A
#
# COMPACT_ATOMS: atom_id res chain seq x y z
N MET A 1 -42.66 23.08 11.14
CA MET A 1 -42.84 21.67 10.73
C MET A 1 -42.35 21.41 9.31
N VAL A 2 -43.00 21.93 8.25
CA VAL A 2 -42.58 21.68 6.86
C VAL A 2 -41.17 22.19 6.52
N LYS A 3 -40.78 23.38 7.04
CA LYS A 3 -39.43 23.94 6.83
C LYS A 3 -38.33 23.08 7.45
N GLU A 4 -38.59 22.50 8.62
CA GLU A 4 -37.62 21.62 9.29
C GLU A 4 -37.50 20.29 8.57
N PHE A 5 -38.62 19.74 8.12
CA PHE A 5 -38.64 18.53 7.30
C PHE A 5 -37.85 18.68 6.00
N LEU A 6 -38.02 19.80 5.30
CA LEU A 6 -37.24 20.13 4.09
C LEU A 6 -35.75 20.32 4.38
N LYS A 7 -35.41 20.89 5.54
CA LYS A 7 -34.02 21.05 5.97
C LYS A 7 -33.36 19.69 6.23
N SER A 8 -34.01 18.82 7.00
CA SER A 8 -33.51 17.47 7.27
C SER A 8 -33.41 16.61 6.00
N LEU A 9 -34.36 16.73 5.08
CA LEU A 9 -34.28 16.07 3.78
C LEU A 9 -33.07 16.55 2.96
N ARG A 10 -32.82 17.86 2.94
CA ARG A 10 -31.66 18.43 2.23
C ARG A 10 -30.34 17.97 2.85
N GLU A 11 -30.27 17.89 4.17
CA GLU A 11 -29.10 17.38 4.89
C GLU A 11 -28.86 15.89 4.60
N GLY A 12 -29.91 15.07 4.60
CA GLY A 12 -29.82 13.65 4.22
C GLY A 12 -29.37 13.45 2.76
N MET A 13 -29.91 14.24 1.82
CA MET A 13 -29.49 14.22 0.42
C MET A 13 -28.03 14.63 0.24
N LYS A 14 -27.54 15.59 1.03
CA LYS A 14 -26.14 16.00 1.00
C LYS A 14 -25.23 14.86 1.48
N GLN A 15 -25.54 14.23 2.60
CA GLN A 15 -24.77 13.10 3.11
C GLN A 15 -24.77 11.91 2.15
N PHE A 16 -25.90 11.63 1.49
CA PHE A 16 -25.98 10.60 0.46
C PHE A 16 -25.07 10.93 -0.74
N ALA A 17 -25.10 12.18 -1.21
CA ALA A 17 -24.23 12.63 -2.28
C ALA A 17 -22.75 12.52 -1.91
N ASP A 18 -22.38 12.91 -0.69
CA ASP A 18 -21.01 12.80 -0.17
C ASP A 18 -20.57 11.32 -0.12
N MET A 19 -21.44 10.41 0.36
CA MET A 19 -21.15 8.97 0.41
C MET A 19 -20.97 8.34 -0.98
N VAL A 20 -21.78 8.77 -1.97
CA VAL A 20 -21.63 8.34 -3.35
C VAL A 20 -20.32 8.85 -3.94
N ALA A 21 -19.97 10.12 -3.68
CA ALA A 21 -18.73 10.71 -4.15
C ALA A 21 -17.50 9.96 -3.58
N ASP A 22 -17.52 9.65 -2.29
CA ASP A 22 -16.46 8.87 -1.63
C ASP A 22 -16.34 7.46 -2.23
N SER A 23 -17.48 6.81 -2.49
CA SER A 23 -17.51 5.47 -3.09
C SER A 23 -16.92 5.47 -4.50
N VAL A 24 -17.29 6.46 -5.32
CA VAL A 24 -16.75 6.61 -6.68
C VAL A 24 -15.24 6.90 -6.63
N ASN A 25 -14.80 7.77 -5.72
CA ASN A 25 -13.39 8.08 -5.55
C ASN A 25 -12.58 6.85 -5.12
N LEU A 26 -13.11 6.03 -4.20
CA LEU A 26 -12.50 4.77 -3.81
C LEU A 26 -12.38 3.80 -5.00
N LEU A 27 -13.45 3.65 -5.78
CA LEU A 27 -13.43 2.80 -6.98
C LEU A 27 -12.40 3.29 -8.01
N LEU A 28 -12.32 4.60 -8.23
CA LEU A 28 -11.34 5.20 -9.12
C LEU A 28 -9.91 4.95 -8.64
N LEU A 29 -9.65 5.15 -7.33
CA LEU A 29 -8.35 4.86 -6.72
C LEU A 29 -7.97 3.39 -6.85
N LEU A 30 -8.91 2.48 -6.61
CA LEU A 30 -8.69 1.04 -6.81
C LEU A 30 -8.34 0.75 -8.27
N ALA A 31 -9.11 1.27 -9.23
CA ALA A 31 -8.83 1.09 -10.64
C ALA A 31 -7.42 1.59 -11.02
N VAL A 32 -7.04 2.78 -10.56
CA VAL A 32 -5.69 3.34 -10.80
C VAL A 32 -4.60 2.50 -10.13
N TYR A 33 -4.84 2.00 -8.91
CA TYR A 33 -3.88 1.14 -8.21
C TYR A 33 -3.67 -0.17 -8.98
N PHE A 34 -4.74 -0.84 -9.40
CA PHE A 34 -4.66 -2.07 -10.17
C PHE A 34 -4.05 -1.87 -11.56
N VAL A 35 -4.41 -0.80 -12.27
CA VAL A 35 -3.84 -0.53 -13.59
C VAL A 35 -2.38 -0.09 -13.46
N GLY A 36 -2.07 0.85 -12.57
CA GLY A 36 -0.71 1.34 -12.37
C GLY A 36 0.24 0.25 -11.89
N ILE A 37 -0.05 -0.36 -10.74
CA ILE A 37 0.83 -1.36 -10.14
C ILE A 37 0.73 -2.70 -10.87
N GLY A 38 -0.45 -3.07 -11.34
CA GLY A 38 -0.63 -4.30 -12.13
C GLY A 38 0.14 -4.26 -13.44
N LEU A 39 0.10 -3.15 -14.19
CA LEU A 39 0.91 -2.99 -15.39
C LEU A 39 2.40 -3.02 -15.07
N VAL A 40 2.86 -2.34 -14.01
CA VAL A 40 4.27 -2.39 -13.58
C VAL A 40 4.68 -3.81 -13.22
N SER A 41 3.83 -4.57 -12.52
CA SER A 41 4.08 -5.96 -12.15
C SER A 41 4.19 -6.87 -13.38
N ILE A 42 3.32 -6.68 -14.37
CA ILE A 42 3.38 -7.41 -15.65
C ILE A 42 4.71 -7.10 -16.37
N VAL A 43 5.08 -5.83 -16.49
CA VAL A 43 6.33 -5.41 -17.14
C VAL A 43 7.56 -5.94 -16.40
N ALA A 44 7.56 -5.88 -15.06
CA ALA A 44 8.64 -6.41 -14.23
C ALA A 44 8.79 -7.93 -14.39
N LYS A 45 7.66 -8.66 -14.43
CA LYS A 45 7.65 -10.11 -14.67
C LYS A 45 8.18 -10.46 -16.06
N LEU A 46 7.80 -9.71 -17.10
CA LEU A 46 8.34 -9.88 -18.45
C LEU A 46 9.85 -9.58 -18.52
N SER A 47 10.33 -8.64 -17.71
CA SER A 47 11.76 -8.29 -17.61
C SER A 47 12.58 -9.27 -16.75
N GLY A 48 11.97 -10.36 -16.26
CA GLY A 48 12.62 -11.32 -15.37
C GLY A 48 12.97 -10.76 -13.99
N LYS A 49 12.43 -9.60 -13.62
CA LYS A 49 12.66 -8.99 -12.30
C LYS A 49 11.71 -9.62 -11.30
N HIS A 50 12.27 -10.34 -10.34
CA HIS A 50 11.54 -10.82 -9.17
C HIS A 50 11.61 -9.77 -8.06
N PHE A 51 10.45 -9.25 -7.63
CA PHE A 51 10.38 -8.31 -6.50
C PHE A 51 10.74 -8.98 -5.17
N LEU A 52 10.48 -10.28 -5.06
CA LEU A 52 10.85 -11.11 -3.94
C LEU A 52 11.69 -12.26 -4.47
N ASP A 53 12.88 -12.42 -3.91
CA ASP A 53 13.76 -13.55 -4.19
C ASP A 53 13.26 -14.76 -3.38
N ILE A 54 12.23 -15.44 -3.91
CA ILE A 54 11.54 -16.58 -3.25
C ILE A 54 12.38 -17.87 -3.35
N GLY A 55 13.56 -17.81 -3.95
CA GLY A 55 14.45 -18.95 -4.08
C GLY A 55 14.92 -19.44 -2.72
N ARG A 56 14.71 -20.74 -2.44
CA ARG A 56 15.42 -21.51 -1.40
C ARG A 56 16.93 -21.66 -1.69
N GLN A 57 17.55 -20.72 -2.40
CA GLN A 57 19.01 -20.68 -2.41
C GLN A 57 19.42 -20.38 -0.97
N SER A 58 20.18 -21.29 -0.37
CA SER A 58 20.81 -21.15 0.93
C SER A 58 21.84 -20.02 0.89
N ARG A 59 21.41 -18.79 0.61
CA ARG A 59 22.23 -17.62 0.82
C ARG A 59 22.57 -17.63 2.29
N GLN A 60 23.86 -17.57 2.58
CA GLN A 60 24.30 -17.27 3.93
C GLN A 60 23.52 -16.04 4.36
N SER A 61 22.74 -16.23 5.41
CA SER A 61 21.92 -15.19 6.02
C SER A 61 22.68 -13.86 6.04
N TYR A 62 22.06 -12.77 5.57
CA TYR A 62 22.62 -11.41 5.71
C TYR A 62 22.89 -11.05 7.18
N TRP A 63 22.26 -11.76 8.11
CA TRP A 63 22.60 -11.73 9.52
C TRP A 63 23.99 -12.35 9.70
N GLN A 64 24.98 -11.48 9.91
CA GLN A 64 26.27 -11.90 10.44
C GLN A 64 26.04 -12.51 11.83
N LYS A 65 26.74 -13.62 12.12
CA LYS A 65 26.73 -14.18 13.48
C LYS A 65 27.28 -13.11 14.41
N ILE A 66 26.49 -12.69 15.40
CA ILE A 66 26.92 -11.72 16.40
C ILE A 66 28.05 -12.39 17.20
N GLU A 67 29.29 -11.99 16.94
CA GLU A 67 30.41 -12.34 17.81
C GLU A 67 30.21 -11.66 19.15
N LYS A 68 30.55 -12.33 20.26
CA LYS A 68 30.35 -11.79 21.63
C LYS A 68 31.13 -10.49 21.90
N ARG A 69 32.06 -10.11 21.02
CA ARG A 69 32.84 -8.87 21.06
C ARG A 69 33.06 -8.33 19.64
N PRO A 70 32.08 -7.65 19.04
CA PRO A 70 32.30 -7.02 17.74
C PRO A 70 33.29 -5.87 17.89
N GLU A 71 34.14 -5.64 16.89
CA GLU A 71 34.91 -4.38 16.82
C GLU A 71 33.93 -3.20 16.87
N ARG A 72 34.22 -2.21 17.73
CA ARG A 72 33.32 -1.08 18.02
C ARG A 72 32.81 -0.40 16.74
N ASN A 73 33.61 -0.38 15.67
CA ASN A 73 33.26 0.24 14.39
C ASN A 73 32.33 -0.58 13.50
N SER A 74 32.29 -1.92 13.62
CA SER A 74 31.37 -2.75 12.81
C SER A 74 29.95 -2.75 13.36
N PHE A 75 29.80 -2.62 14.69
CA PHE A 75 28.49 -2.61 15.36
C PHE A 75 27.60 -1.44 14.92
N TYR A 76 28.17 -0.25 14.69
CA TYR A 76 27.40 0.93 14.27
C TYR A 76 27.00 0.92 12.79
N ARG A 77 27.48 -0.04 11.98
CA ARG A 77 27.11 -0.16 10.56
C ARG A 77 25.94 -1.12 10.31
N MET A 78 25.42 -1.76 11.36
CA MET A 78 24.30 -2.70 11.27
C MET A 78 22.91 -2.05 11.43
N PHE A 79 22.85 -0.81 11.91
CA PHE A 79 21.63 0.00 12.00
C PHE A 79 21.66 1.10 10.94
#